data_AF-A0A951SLB4-F1
#
_entry.id   AF-A0A951SLB4-F1
#
_cell.length_a   1.000
_cell.length_b   1.000
_cell.length_c   1.000
_cell.angle_alpha   90.00
_cell.angle_beta   90.00
_cell.angle_gamma   90.00
#
_symmetry.space_group_name_H-M   'P 1'
#
loop_
_entity.id
_entity.type
_entity.pdbx_description
1 polymer ?
#
loop_
_entity_poly.entity_id
_entity_poly.type
_entity_poly.pdbx_seq_one_letter_code
_entity_poly.pdbx_strand_id
1 'polypeptide(L)'
;MKTDLTQLFAGPFGVPAMNFQELVALQQRNLSAFAAANAQLIEGAQALLARQAELVNAAMTESLAAARDSLSGQPLDVEKQMALFKASTEKNIANARAMAEIAGKSGSAALEILRKRASDSVSELGELFKAAA
;
A
#
# COMPACT_ATOMS: atom_id res chain seq x y z
N MET A 1 -2.53 5.16 -45.29
CA MET A 1 -1.68 6.01 -44.43
C MET A 1 -1.02 5.09 -43.39
N LYS A 2 0.18 4.59 -43.69
CA LYS A 2 0.99 3.81 -42.74
C LYS A 2 2.19 4.70 -42.45
N THR A 3 2.18 5.35 -41.29
CA THR A 3 3.37 6.07 -40.83
C THR A 3 4.40 4.99 -40.52
N ASP A 4 5.35 4.82 -41.44
CA ASP A 4 6.45 3.88 -41.30
C ASP A 4 7.31 4.38 -40.14
N LEU A 5 7.45 3.60 -39.07
CA LEU A 5 8.32 3.92 -37.92
C LEU A 5 9.70 4.36 -38.42
N THR A 6 10.16 3.75 -39.50
CA THR A 6 11.38 4.04 -40.27
C THR A 6 11.49 5.52 -40.71
N GLN A 7 10.41 6.16 -41.12
CA GLN A 7 10.40 7.59 -41.51
C GLN A 7 10.45 8.53 -40.30
N LEU A 8 9.97 8.08 -39.14
CA LEU A 8 10.09 8.81 -37.88
C LEU A 8 11.54 8.82 -37.36
N PHE A 9 12.32 7.78 -37.68
CA PHE A 9 13.75 7.66 -37.35
C PHE A 9 14.68 8.37 -38.35
N ALA A 10 14.25 8.58 -39.60
CA ALA A 10 15.10 9.10 -40.68
C ALA A 10 14.87 10.58 -41.06
N GLY A 11 13.85 11.25 -40.50
CA GLY A 11 13.57 12.67 -40.77
C GLY A 11 14.55 13.64 -40.07
N PRO A 12 14.49 14.95 -40.35
CA PRO A 12 15.29 15.97 -39.67
C PRO A 12 14.95 16.14 -38.16
N PHE A 13 13.90 15.46 -37.69
CA PHE A 13 13.55 15.26 -36.27
C PHE A 13 13.80 13.83 -35.81
N GLY A 14 14.55 13.04 -36.59
CA GLY A 14 14.86 11.65 -36.33
C GLY A 14 15.45 11.53 -34.94
N VAL A 15 14.75 10.81 -34.08
CA VAL A 15 15.22 10.44 -32.75
C VAL A 15 16.66 9.93 -32.90
N PRO A 16 17.70 10.64 -32.41
CA PRO A 16 19.09 10.43 -32.86
C PRO A 16 19.62 9.09 -32.40
N ALA A 17 19.33 7.99 -33.13
CA ALA A 17 19.56 6.61 -32.68
C ALA A 17 19.51 6.50 -31.14
N MET A 18 18.48 7.11 -30.50
CA MET A 18 18.44 7.19 -29.02
C MET A 18 18.62 5.77 -28.56
N ASN A 19 19.58 5.54 -27.67
CA ASN A 19 20.00 4.22 -27.26
C ASN A 19 18.74 3.40 -26.90
N PHE A 20 18.26 2.59 -27.85
CA PHE A 20 16.95 1.94 -27.74
C PHE A 20 16.96 0.97 -26.55
N GLN A 21 18.15 0.45 -26.25
CA GLN A 21 18.46 -0.30 -25.03
C GLN A 21 18.12 0.51 -23.77
N GLU A 22 18.48 1.79 -23.70
CA GLU A 22 18.20 2.64 -22.54
C GLU A 22 16.72 3.01 -22.43
N LEU A 23 16.03 3.22 -23.56
CA LEU A 23 14.58 3.43 -23.54
C LEU A 23 13.83 2.18 -23.03
N VAL A 24 14.26 0.99 -23.47
CA VAL A 24 13.73 -0.28 -22.95
C VAL A 24 14.06 -0.44 -21.46
N ALA A 25 15.29 -0.14 -21.04
CA ALA A 25 15.69 -0.20 -19.64
C ALA A 25 14.91 0.81 -18.77
N LEU A 26 14.62 2.00 -19.27
CA LEU A 26 13.76 2.99 -18.62
C LEU A 26 12.36 2.44 -18.41
N GLN A 27 11.78 1.80 -19.44
CA GLN A 27 10.45 1.22 -19.32
C GLN A 27 10.41 -0.01 -18.39
N GLN A 28 11.47 -0.81 -18.36
CA GLN A 28 11.63 -1.88 -17.38
C GLN A 28 11.64 -1.33 -15.94
N ARG A 29 12.42 -0.26 -15.69
CA ARG A 29 12.44 0.44 -14.38
C ARG A 29 11.06 0.96 -13.98
N ASN A 30 10.28 1.50 -14.93
CA ASN A 30 8.89 1.91 -14.69
C ASN A 30 8.03 0.74 -14.21
N LEU A 31 8.06 -0.38 -14.94
CA LEU A 31 7.28 -1.57 -14.59
C LEU A 31 7.67 -2.14 -13.22
N SER A 32 8.97 -2.17 -12.90
CA SER A 32 9.46 -2.59 -11.59
C SER A 32 8.96 -1.69 -10.47
N ALA A 33 8.90 -0.37 -10.67
CA ALA A 33 8.37 0.55 -9.68
C ALA A 33 6.86 0.36 -9.43
N PHE A 34 6.08 0.11 -10.48
CA PHE A 34 4.66 -0.23 -10.34
C PHE A 34 4.48 -1.57 -9.60
N ALA A 35 5.29 -2.58 -9.90
CA ALA A 35 5.26 -3.85 -9.19
C ALA A 35 5.60 -3.68 -7.70
N ALA A 36 6.62 -2.88 -7.38
CA ALA A 36 7.01 -2.59 -6.00
C ALA A 36 5.92 -1.81 -5.24
N ALA A 37 5.30 -0.80 -5.87
CA ALA A 37 4.18 -0.07 -5.28
C ALA A 37 2.99 -1.00 -5.00
N ASN A 38 2.65 -1.90 -5.93
CA ASN A 38 1.61 -2.90 -5.73
C ASN A 38 1.95 -3.89 -4.60
N ALA A 39 3.22 -4.29 -4.47
CA ALA A 39 3.66 -5.15 -3.37
C ALA A 39 3.40 -4.50 -2.00
N GLN A 40 3.68 -3.20 -1.85
CA GLN A 40 3.39 -2.45 -0.61
C GLN A 40 1.90 -2.40 -0.28
N LEU A 41 1.03 -2.29 -1.30
CA LEU A 41 -0.41 -2.36 -1.11
C LEU A 41 -0.88 -3.76 -0.69
N ILE A 42 -0.31 -4.82 -1.28
CA ILE A 42 -0.60 -6.21 -0.92
C ILE A 42 -0.15 -6.52 0.51
N GLU A 43 1.06 -6.10 0.90
CA GLU A 43 1.56 -6.23 2.27
C GLU A 43 0.63 -5.51 3.27
N GLY A 44 0.14 -4.31 2.91
CA GLY A 44 -0.87 -3.61 3.69
C GLY A 44 -2.18 -4.39 3.85
N ALA A 45 -2.68 -4.97 2.76
CA ALA A 45 -3.88 -5.79 2.79
C ALA A 45 -3.68 -7.06 3.66
N GLN A 46 -2.53 -7.71 3.56
CA GLN A 46 -2.18 -8.86 4.41
C GLN A 46 -2.11 -8.47 5.89
N ALA A 47 -1.49 -7.34 6.21
CA ALA A 47 -1.43 -6.83 7.57
C ALA A 47 -2.82 -6.50 8.13
N LEU A 48 -3.72 -5.93 7.33
CA LEU A 48 -5.12 -5.71 7.70
C LEU A 48 -5.86 -7.04 7.97
N LEU A 49 -5.67 -8.05 7.12
CA LEU A 49 -6.28 -9.37 7.30
C LEU A 49 -5.78 -10.08 8.55
N ALA A 50 -4.46 -10.06 8.79
CA ALA A 50 -3.88 -10.58 10.01
C ALA A 50 -4.48 -9.90 11.25
N ARG A 51 -4.62 -8.57 11.19
CA ARG A 51 -5.24 -7.81 12.28
C ARG A 51 -6.71 -8.18 12.48
N GLN A 52 -7.49 -8.37 11.42
CA GLN A 52 -8.88 -8.83 11.55
C GLN A 52 -8.97 -10.22 12.18
N ALA A 53 -8.07 -11.15 11.82
CA ALA A 53 -8.03 -12.49 12.42
C ALA A 53 -7.74 -12.45 13.93
N GLU A 54 -6.80 -11.59 14.35
CA GLU A 54 -6.53 -11.37 15.78
C GLU A 54 -7.77 -10.85 16.52
N LEU A 55 -8.51 -9.91 15.92
CA LEU A 55 -9.73 -9.35 16.53
C LEU A 55 -10.83 -10.40 16.67
N VAL A 56 -11.01 -11.27 15.68
CA VAL A 56 -11.99 -12.37 15.75
C VAL A 56 -11.62 -13.35 16.87
N ASN A 57 -10.35 -13.73 16.99
CA ASN A 57 -9.88 -14.60 18.08
C ASN A 57 -10.08 -13.96 19.46
N ALA A 58 -9.79 -12.66 19.58
CA ALA A 58 -10.03 -11.93 20.82
C ALA A 58 -11.53 -11.87 21.18
N ALA A 59 -12.41 -11.62 20.20
CA ALA A 59 -13.85 -11.56 20.40
C ALA A 59 -14.46 -12.92 20.81
N MET A 60 -13.98 -14.02 20.21
CA MET A 60 -14.38 -15.37 20.63
C MET A 60 -13.97 -15.65 22.08
N THR A 61 -12.75 -15.27 22.46
CA THR A 61 -12.24 -15.44 23.82
C THR A 61 -13.05 -14.64 24.84
N GLU A 62 -13.33 -13.37 24.55
CA GLU A 62 -14.20 -12.53 25.39
C GLU A 62 -15.61 -13.09 25.51
N SER A 63 -16.18 -13.59 24.41
CA SER A 63 -17.53 -14.18 24.41
C SER A 63 -17.61 -15.45 25.27
N LEU A 64 -16.59 -16.31 25.22
CA LEU A 64 -16.48 -17.49 26.08
C LEU A 64 -16.31 -17.10 27.56
N ALA A 65 -15.55 -16.04 27.85
CA ALA A 65 -15.41 -15.52 29.21
C ALA A 65 -16.75 -14.96 29.73
N ALA A 66 -17.45 -14.15 28.93
CA ALA A 66 -18.76 -13.61 29.28
C ALA A 66 -19.81 -14.70 29.50
N ALA A 67 -19.81 -15.75 28.67
CA ALA A 67 -20.70 -16.91 28.85
C ALA A 67 -20.43 -17.64 30.18
N ARG A 68 -19.16 -17.82 30.57
CA ARG A 68 -18.78 -18.41 31.86
C ARG A 68 -19.21 -17.53 33.04
N ASP A 69 -19.01 -16.22 32.94
CA ASP A 69 -19.44 -15.27 33.97
C ASP A 69 -20.96 -15.28 34.13
N SER A 70 -21.73 -15.38 33.04
CA SER A 70 -23.20 -15.45 33.08
C SER A 70 -23.72 -16.71 33.77
N LEU A 71 -23.02 -17.84 33.63
CA LEU A 71 -23.34 -19.10 34.32
C LEU A 71 -23.05 -19.07 35.82
N SER A 72 -22.34 -18.06 36.33
CA SER A 72 -21.98 -17.95 37.76
C SER A 72 -23.13 -17.47 38.67
N GLY A 73 -24.24 -16.99 38.09
CA GLY A 73 -25.44 -16.59 38.83
C GLY A 73 -25.29 -15.36 39.74
N GLN A 74 -24.17 -14.62 39.62
CA GLN A 74 -23.92 -13.45 40.46
C GLN A 74 -24.82 -12.26 40.09
N PRO A 75 -25.28 -11.47 41.08
CA PRO A 75 -26.03 -10.23 40.84
C PRO A 75 -25.19 -9.22 40.05
N LEU A 76 -25.87 -8.36 39.28
CA LEU A 76 -25.24 -7.39 38.38
C LEU A 76 -24.38 -6.37 39.16
N ASP A 77 -23.07 -6.42 38.96
CA ASP A 77 -22.12 -5.45 39.49
C ASP A 77 -21.96 -4.28 38.49
N VAL A 78 -22.57 -3.14 38.82
CA VAL A 78 -22.59 -1.93 37.97
C VAL A 78 -21.18 -1.37 37.74
N GLU A 79 -20.30 -1.44 38.74
CA GLU A 79 -18.94 -0.91 38.65
C GLU A 79 -18.08 -1.78 37.70
N LYS A 80 -18.21 -3.10 37.82
CA LYS A 80 -17.62 -4.06 36.87
C LYS A 80 -18.12 -3.85 35.44
N GLN A 81 -19.43 -3.65 35.25
CA GLN A 81 -20.00 -3.39 33.92
C GLN A 81 -19.48 -2.08 33.29
N MET A 82 -19.34 -1.02 34.09
CA MET A 82 -18.79 0.25 33.63
C MET A 82 -17.30 0.12 33.25
N ALA A 83 -16.52 -0.63 34.04
CA ALA A 83 -15.13 -0.92 33.72
C ALA A 83 -14.97 -1.72 32.42
N LEU A 84 -15.80 -2.74 32.21
CA LEU A 84 -15.84 -3.52 30.96
C LEU A 84 -16.21 -2.67 29.75
N PHE A 85 -17.21 -1.79 29.90
CA PHE A 85 -17.61 -0.86 28.84
C PHE A 85 -16.49 0.09 28.45
N LYS A 86 -15.81 0.67 29.44
CA LYS A 86 -14.66 1.56 29.21
C LYS A 86 -13.53 0.82 28.49
N ALA A 87 -13.15 -0.37 28.99
CA ALA A 87 -12.11 -1.19 28.38
C ALA A 87 -12.43 -1.59 26.93
N SER A 88 -13.69 -1.96 26.65
CA SER A 88 -14.16 -2.26 25.29
C SER A 88 -14.06 -1.06 24.35
N THR A 89 -14.42 0.13 24.83
CA THR A 89 -14.34 1.38 24.06
C THR A 89 -12.89 1.74 23.74
N GLU A 90 -12.00 1.69 24.72
CA GLU A 90 -10.56 1.95 24.53
C GLU A 90 -9.93 0.97 23.54
N LYS A 91 -10.28 -0.33 23.65
CA LYS A 91 -9.86 -1.38 22.72
C LYS A 91 -10.32 -1.09 21.28
N ASN A 92 -11.59 -0.70 21.09
CA ASN A 92 -12.13 -0.39 19.77
C ASN A 92 -11.43 0.82 19.12
N ILE A 93 -11.16 1.88 19.89
CA ILE A 93 -10.40 3.04 19.42
C ILE A 93 -8.97 2.65 19.03
N ALA A 94 -8.31 1.82 19.83
CA ALA A 94 -6.96 1.33 19.51
C ALA A 94 -6.95 0.50 18.21
N ASN A 95 -7.96 -0.34 18.00
CA ASN A 95 -8.10 -1.14 16.78
C ASN A 95 -8.32 -0.26 15.54
N ALA A 96 -9.20 0.72 15.63
CA ALA A 96 -9.44 1.67 14.54
C ALA A 96 -8.17 2.45 14.17
N ARG A 97 -7.38 2.89 15.17
CA ARG A 97 -6.09 3.57 14.95
C ARG A 97 -5.08 2.66 14.24
N ALA A 98 -4.93 1.42 14.69
CA ALA A 98 -3.99 0.47 14.08
C ALA A 98 -4.36 0.17 12.61
N MET A 99 -5.65 -0.02 12.31
CA MET A 99 -6.11 -0.24 10.94
C MET A 99 -5.87 0.99 10.04
N ALA A 100 -6.13 2.20 10.56
CA ALA A 100 -5.85 3.45 9.84
C ALA A 100 -4.35 3.65 9.59
N GLU A 101 -3.50 3.27 10.54
CA GLU A 101 -2.05 3.34 10.40
C GLU A 101 -1.52 2.39 9.31
N ILE A 102 -2.01 1.14 9.27
CA ILE A 102 -1.64 0.19 8.22
C ILE A 102 -2.05 0.73 6.84
N ALA A 103 -3.31 1.15 6.69
CA ALA A 103 -3.80 1.70 5.42
C ALA A 103 -3.02 2.95 4.99
N GLY A 104 -2.76 3.86 5.92
CA GLY A 104 -2.02 5.10 5.66
C GLY A 104 -0.56 4.84 5.26
N LYS A 105 0.14 3.93 5.96
CA LYS A 105 1.53 3.58 5.67
C LYS A 105 1.68 2.92 4.31
N SER A 106 0.85 1.91 4.00
CA SER A 106 0.93 1.20 2.71
C SER A 106 0.64 2.11 1.53
N GLY A 107 -0.37 2.99 1.64
CA GLY A 107 -0.66 3.99 0.61
C GLY A 107 0.46 5.01 0.42
N SER A 108 1.01 5.52 1.53
CA SER A 108 2.11 6.50 1.49
C SER A 108 3.38 5.89 0.90
N ALA A 109 3.73 4.67 1.28
CA ALA A 109 4.91 3.95 0.75
C ALA A 109 4.79 3.70 -0.77
N ALA A 110 3.61 3.26 -1.23
CA ALA A 110 3.35 3.07 -2.65
C ALA A 110 3.46 4.40 -3.44
N LEU A 111 2.90 5.48 -2.91
CA LEU A 111 3.00 6.82 -3.54
C LEU A 111 4.43 7.34 -3.59
N GLU A 112 5.23 7.11 -2.55
CA GLU A 112 6.63 7.56 -2.52
C GLU A 112 7.47 6.84 -3.59
N ILE A 113 7.26 5.53 -3.78
CA ILE A 113 7.90 4.75 -4.85
C ILE A 113 7.56 5.34 -6.23
N LEU A 114 6.27 5.62 -6.49
CA LEU A 114 5.82 6.17 -7.76
C LEU A 114 6.31 7.60 -7.98
N ARG A 115 6.29 8.45 -6.94
CA ARG A 115 6.79 9.83 -6.99
C ARG A 115 8.28 9.85 -7.33
N LYS A 116 9.07 9.04 -6.65
CA LYS A 116 10.51 8.89 -6.94
C LYS A 116 10.71 8.46 -8.39
N ARG A 117 9.99 7.42 -8.84
CA ARG A 117 10.12 6.94 -10.22
C ARG A 117 9.73 7.99 -11.26
N ALA A 118 8.71 8.79 -11.00
CA ALA A 118 8.33 9.89 -11.89
C ALA A 118 9.45 10.95 -12.00
N SER A 119 10.05 11.32 -10.87
CA SER A 119 11.21 12.24 -10.83
C SER A 119 12.42 11.68 -11.57
N ASP A 120 12.74 10.40 -11.34
CA ASP A 120 13.85 9.71 -12.00
C ASP A 120 13.61 9.62 -13.51
N SER A 121 12.38 9.33 -13.95
CA SER A 121 12.00 9.26 -15.37
C SER A 121 12.22 10.59 -16.10
N VAL A 122 11.87 11.72 -15.46
CA VAL A 122 12.10 13.06 -16.04
C VAL A 122 13.60 13.35 -16.17
N SER A 123 14.39 12.96 -15.17
CA SER A 123 15.84 13.16 -15.17
C SER A 123 16.52 12.32 -16.26
N GLU A 124 16.17 11.04 -16.35
CA GLU A 124 16.68 10.10 -17.36
C GLU A 124 16.33 10.54 -18.78
N LEU A 125 15.09 11.02 -19.01
CA LEU A 125 14.71 11.58 -20.31
C LEU A 125 15.54 12.83 -20.65
N GLY A 126 15.78 13.70 -19.68
CA GLY A 126 16.65 14.88 -19.87
C GLY A 126 18.09 14.52 -20.23
N GLU A 127 18.63 13.45 -19.63
CA GLU A 127 19.96 12.93 -19.96
C GLU A 127 20.00 12.31 -21.36
N LEU A 128 18.98 11.53 -21.74
CA LEU A 128 18.86 10.95 -23.08
C LEU A 128 18.80 12.03 -24.17
N PHE A 129 18.07 13.13 -23.94
CA PHE A 129 18.04 14.25 -24.89
C PHE A 129 19.38 14.98 -25.01
N LYS A 130 20.12 15.14 -23.89
CA LYS A 130 21.46 15.74 -23.90
C LYS A 130 22.49 14.86 -24.59
N ALA A 131 22.41 13.54 -24.43
CA ALA A 131 23.30 12.59 -25.08
C ALA A 131 23.04 12.46 -26.60
N ALA A 132 21.87 12.92 -27.06
CA ALA A 132 21.44 12.88 -28.44
C ALA A 132 21.69 14.20 -29.21
N ALA A 133 22.17 15.25 -28.53
CA ALA A 133 22.51 16.57 -29.09
C ALA A 133 24.02 16.70 -29.29
#